data_AF-A0A9K3H5Y0-F1
#
_entry.id   AF-A0A9K3H5Y0-F1
#
_cell.length_a   1.000
_cell.length_b   1.000
_cell.length_c   1.000
_cell.angle_alpha   90.00
_cell.angle_beta   90.00
_cell.angle_gamma   90.00
#
_symmetry.space_group_name_H-M   'P 1'
#
loop_
_entity.id
_entity.type
_entity.pdbx_description
1 polymer ?
#
loop_
_entity_poly.entity_id
_entity_poly.type
_entity_poly.pdbx_seq_one_letter_code
_entity_poly.pdbx_strand_id
1 'polypeptide(L)'
;MIIRAMKFHDFTDCKSLLEMMEDSKFVFKYKHELERKFEEMLMCFITVKLGITTRPIPPHTADNKKMDLLGLYMIVERDGGYRSVTDNNMWSVIAKDMGYEYHDGEFMRIIYAMYLDVLVYYYRFKSVQEKVIDKEMMKEGES
;
A
#
# COMPACT_ATOMS: atom_id res chain seq x y z
N MET A 1 6.79 -0.28 21.55
CA MET A 1 7.19 0.41 20.30
C MET A 1 5.93 0.82 19.55
N ILE A 2 5.83 2.07 19.06
CA ILE A 2 4.61 2.68 18.50
C ILE A 2 3.97 1.81 17.40
N ILE A 3 4.75 1.29 16.44
CA ILE A 3 4.25 0.43 15.35
C ILE A 3 3.47 -0.79 15.87
N ARG A 4 3.96 -1.45 16.93
CA ARG A 4 3.32 -2.66 17.47
C ARG A 4 1.95 -2.38 18.09
N ALA A 5 1.74 -1.16 18.60
CA ALA A 5 0.50 -0.75 19.25
C ALA A 5 -0.53 -0.17 18.27
N MET A 6 -0.16 0.12 17.01
CA MET A 6 -1.10 0.63 16.02
C MET A 6 -2.25 -0.36 15.80
N LYS A 7 -3.45 0.18 15.65
CA LYS A 7 -4.65 -0.53 15.24
C LYS A 7 -5.26 0.26 14.09
N PHE A 8 -5.99 -0.41 13.21
CA PHE A 8 -6.58 0.22 12.04
C PHE A 8 -8.08 0.24 12.20
N HIS A 9 -8.64 1.37 12.66
CA HIS A 9 -10.08 1.57 12.78
C HIS A 9 -10.58 2.61 11.79
N ASP A 10 -9.73 3.57 11.43
CA ASP A 10 -10.10 4.68 10.58
C ASP A 10 -9.03 5.06 9.55
N PHE A 11 -9.34 6.15 8.84
CA PHE A 11 -8.49 6.66 7.78
C PHE A 11 -7.13 7.18 8.32
N THR A 12 -7.13 7.80 9.49
CA THR A 12 -5.96 8.42 10.11
C THR A 12 -4.92 7.38 10.49
N ASP A 13 -5.35 6.25 11.04
CA ASP A 13 -4.47 5.13 11.39
C ASP A 13 -3.70 4.61 10.16
N CYS A 14 -4.41 4.46 9.05
CA CYS A 14 -3.87 3.94 7.81
C CYS A 14 -2.97 4.96 7.11
N LYS A 15 -3.39 6.23 7.05
CA LYS A 15 -2.57 7.35 6.54
C LYS A 15 -1.26 7.46 7.31
N SER A 16 -1.31 7.38 8.64
CA SER A 16 -0.11 7.43 9.49
C SER A 16 0.87 6.31 9.15
N LEU A 17 0.38 5.08 8.91
CA LEU A 17 1.26 3.98 8.49
C LEU A 17 1.90 4.26 7.13
N LEU A 18 1.13 4.73 6.15
CA LEU A 18 1.63 5.10 4.81
C LEU A 18 2.73 6.18 4.89
N GLU A 19 2.50 7.23 5.66
CA GLU A 19 3.47 8.32 5.87
C GLU A 19 4.75 7.82 6.57
N MET A 20 4.62 6.92 7.56
CA MET A 20 5.78 6.31 8.23
C MET A 20 6.63 5.46 7.28
N MET A 21 6.05 4.93 6.20
CA MET A 21 6.77 4.12 5.21
C MET A 21 7.53 4.97 4.17
N GLU A 22 7.34 6.29 4.15
CA GLU A 22 8.13 7.18 3.29
C GLU A 22 9.61 7.25 3.73
N ASP A 23 9.91 6.98 5.01
CA ASP A 23 11.28 6.88 5.50
C ASP A 23 11.86 5.46 5.26
N SER A 24 12.66 5.33 4.21
CA SER A 24 13.32 4.06 3.85
C SER A 24 14.21 3.48 4.96
N LYS A 25 14.84 4.31 5.81
CA LYS A 25 15.65 3.82 6.94
C LYS A 25 14.76 3.23 8.02
N PHE A 26 13.61 3.86 8.26
CA PHE A 26 12.60 3.36 9.18
C PHE A 26 12.03 2.02 8.70
N VAL A 27 11.68 1.92 7.41
CA VAL A 27 11.19 0.69 6.79
C VAL A 27 12.20 -0.45 6.95
N PHE A 28 13.47 -0.19 6.65
CA PHE A 28 14.52 -1.20 6.80
C PHE A 28 14.68 -1.67 8.26
N LYS A 29 14.67 -0.73 9.21
CA LYS A 29 14.87 -1.04 10.63
C LYS A 29 13.74 -1.87 11.24
N TYR A 30 12.51 -1.69 10.75
CA TYR A 30 11.30 -2.29 11.34
C TYR A 30 10.52 -3.15 10.34
N LYS A 31 11.23 -3.72 9.37
CA LYS A 31 10.65 -4.46 8.24
C LYS A 31 9.59 -5.47 8.68
N HIS A 32 9.92 -6.37 9.62
CA HIS A 32 9.00 -7.43 10.04
C HIS A 32 7.75 -6.90 10.77
N GLU A 33 7.89 -5.89 11.63
CA GLU A 33 6.73 -5.26 12.27
C GLU A 33 5.85 -4.53 11.26
N LEU A 34 6.46 -3.88 10.27
CA LEU A 34 5.75 -3.15 9.21
C LEU A 34 5.05 -4.10 8.26
N GLU A 35 5.67 -5.20 7.84
CA GLU A 35 5.03 -6.22 6.99
C GLU A 35 3.73 -6.71 7.62
N ARG A 36 3.78 -7.07 8.91
CA ARG A 36 2.59 -7.52 9.63
C ARG A 36 1.54 -6.43 9.74
N LYS A 37 1.93 -5.20 10.07
CA LYS A 37 1.00 -4.07 10.20
C LYS A 37 0.39 -3.65 8.86
N PHE A 38 1.15 -3.76 7.78
CA PHE A 38 0.69 -3.49 6.43
C PHE A 38 -0.36 -4.52 6.00
N GLU A 39 -0.14 -5.81 6.31
CA GLU A 39 -1.13 -6.87 6.09
C GLU A 39 -2.40 -6.66 6.94
N GLU A 40 -2.27 -6.29 8.22
CA GLU A 40 -3.40 -5.95 9.09
C GLU A 40 -4.21 -4.76 8.53
N MET A 41 -3.53 -3.71 8.04
CA MET A 41 -4.15 -2.55 7.41
C MET A 41 -4.91 -2.95 6.15
N LEU A 42 -4.28 -3.73 5.27
CA LEU A 42 -4.91 -4.23 4.03
C LEU A 42 -6.12 -5.11 4.34
N MET A 43 -6.02 -5.98 5.33
CA MET A 43 -7.12 -6.82 5.77
C MET A 43 -8.30 -5.99 6.26
N CYS A 44 -8.05 -5.00 7.12
CA CYS A 44 -9.09 -4.08 7.58
C CYS A 44 -9.71 -3.31 6.40
N PHE A 45 -8.91 -2.74 5.51
CA PHE A 45 -9.40 -2.01 4.35
C PHE A 45 -10.26 -2.88 3.42
N ILE A 46 -9.77 -4.06 3.05
CA ILE A 46 -10.48 -4.94 2.11
C ILE A 46 -11.78 -5.49 2.74
N THR A 47 -11.74 -5.91 4.00
CA THR A 47 -12.92 -6.52 4.65
C THR A 47 -13.92 -5.50 5.16
N VAL A 48 -13.46 -4.48 5.89
CA VAL A 48 -14.33 -3.49 6.53
C VAL A 48 -14.75 -2.39 5.56
N LYS A 49 -13.81 -1.89 4.73
CA LYS A 49 -14.10 -0.76 3.85
C LYS A 49 -14.67 -1.18 2.50
N LEU A 50 -14.13 -2.23 1.89
CA LEU A 50 -14.61 -2.73 0.59
C LEU A 50 -15.67 -3.84 0.72
N GLY A 51 -15.84 -4.45 1.89
CA GLY A 51 -16.79 -5.55 2.10
C GLY A 51 -16.38 -6.87 1.43
N ILE A 52 -15.11 -7.02 1.03
CA ILE A 52 -14.62 -8.19 0.31
C ILE A 52 -14.05 -9.20 1.32
N THR A 53 -14.64 -10.40 1.39
CA THR A 53 -14.23 -11.46 2.32
C THR A 53 -13.62 -12.68 1.64
N THR A 54 -13.70 -12.78 0.31
CA THR A 54 -13.23 -13.92 -0.49
C THR A 54 -11.76 -13.83 -0.88
N ARG A 55 -11.10 -12.71 -0.56
CA ARG A 55 -9.75 -12.42 -1.03
C ARG A 55 -8.72 -12.83 0.03
N PRO A 56 -7.80 -13.78 -0.26
CA PRO A 56 -6.81 -14.22 0.71
C PRO A 56 -5.77 -13.14 1.00
N ILE A 57 -5.44 -12.91 2.27
CA ILE A 57 -4.39 -11.96 2.67
C ILE A 57 -3.43 -12.69 3.62
N PRO A 58 -2.13 -12.80 3.27
CA PRO A 58 -1.52 -12.40 2.00
C PRO A 58 -1.89 -13.34 0.83
N PRO A 59 -1.81 -12.88 -0.42
CA PRO A 59 -1.91 -13.75 -1.58
C PRO A 59 -0.68 -14.67 -1.66
N HIS A 60 -0.90 -15.87 -2.22
CA HIS A 60 0.14 -16.86 -2.44
C HIS A 60 0.26 -17.11 -3.94
N THR A 61 1.47 -17.41 -4.41
CA THR A 61 1.67 -17.90 -5.78
C THR A 61 1.17 -19.34 -5.93
N ALA A 62 1.17 -19.85 -7.16
CA ALA A 62 0.85 -21.24 -7.46
C ALA A 62 1.72 -22.23 -6.65
N ASP A 63 2.99 -21.87 -6.40
CA ASP A 63 3.94 -22.65 -5.60
C ASP A 63 3.80 -22.43 -4.08
N ASN A 64 2.69 -21.84 -3.63
CA ASN A 64 2.41 -21.53 -2.22
C ASN A 64 3.44 -20.59 -1.57
N LYS A 65 4.17 -19.80 -2.36
CA LYS A 65 5.05 -18.75 -1.84
C LYS A 65 4.21 -17.54 -1.44
N LYS A 66 4.30 -17.15 -0.16
CA LYS A 66 3.68 -15.92 0.35
C LYS A 66 4.23 -14.70 -0.42
N MET A 67 3.33 -13.86 -0.91
CA MET A 67 3.70 -12.60 -1.57
C MET A 67 4.04 -11.54 -0.53
N ASP A 68 5.22 -10.92 -0.66
CA ASP A 68 5.61 -9.75 0.13
C ASP A 68 4.91 -8.49 -0.40
N LEU A 69 3.72 -8.20 0.15
CA LEU A 69 2.92 -7.04 -0.25
C LEU A 69 3.57 -5.71 0.12
N LEU A 70 4.30 -5.64 1.24
CA LEU A 70 5.02 -4.43 1.63
C LEU A 70 6.19 -4.19 0.66
N GLY A 71 6.98 -5.22 0.38
CA GLY A 71 8.08 -5.14 -0.59
C GLY A 71 7.59 -4.71 -1.97
N LEU A 72 6.47 -5.28 -2.43
CA LEU A 72 5.84 -4.92 -3.70
C LEU A 72 5.40 -3.45 -3.72
N TYR A 73 4.76 -2.99 -2.64
CA TYR A 73 4.39 -1.57 -2.48
C TYR A 73 5.62 -0.66 -2.55
N MET A 74 6.66 -0.95 -1.78
CA MET A 74 7.85 -0.10 -1.69
C MET A 74 8.61 0.01 -3.02
N ILE A 75 8.72 -1.10 -3.78
CA ILE A 75 9.38 -1.09 -5.10
C ILE A 75 8.58 -0.26 -6.10
N VAL A 76 7.26 -0.47 -6.16
CA VAL A 76 6.42 0.27 -7.11
C VAL A 76 6.38 1.76 -6.79
N GLU A 77 6.32 2.15 -5.51
CA GLU A 77 6.38 3.55 -5.10
C GLU A 77 7.74 4.19 -5.41
N ARG A 78 8.85 3.49 -5.18
CA ARG A 78 10.19 3.92 -5.59
C ARG A 78 10.27 4.20 -7.09
N ASP A 79 9.57 3.39 -7.90
CA ASP A 79 9.60 3.45 -9.35
C ASP A 79 8.50 4.37 -9.96
N GLY A 80 7.91 5.23 -9.12
CA GLY A 80 6.97 6.28 -9.55
C GLY A 80 5.49 5.89 -9.48
N GLY A 81 5.17 4.79 -8.82
CA GLY A 81 3.82 4.29 -8.60
C GLY A 81 3.26 3.44 -9.75
N TYR A 82 2.06 2.90 -9.55
CA TYR A 82 1.43 1.90 -10.43
C TYR A 82 1.38 2.30 -11.90
N ARG A 83 1.00 3.56 -12.20
CA ARG A 83 0.92 4.06 -13.58
C ARG A 83 2.28 4.10 -14.26
N SER A 84 3.29 4.68 -13.59
CA SER A 84 4.67 4.73 -14.09
C SER A 84 5.22 3.32 -14.39
N VAL A 85 5.05 2.38 -13.45
CA VAL A 85 5.50 1.00 -13.64
C VAL A 85 4.80 0.32 -14.80
N THR A 86 3.49 0.54 -14.96
CA THR A 86 2.69 -0.07 -16.03
C THR A 86 3.03 0.51 -17.39
N ASP A 87 3.08 1.84 -17.52
CA ASP A 87 3.35 2.52 -18.80
C ASP A 87 4.77 2.23 -19.31
N ASN A 88 5.73 2.03 -18.39
CA ASN A 88 7.11 1.67 -18.71
C ASN A 88 7.36 0.15 -18.81
N ASN A 89 6.33 -0.70 -18.71
CA ASN A 89 6.44 -2.17 -18.76
C ASN A 89 7.44 -2.78 -17.76
N MET A 90 7.53 -2.23 -16.54
CA MET A 90 8.56 -2.62 -15.55
C MET A 90 8.18 -3.83 -14.69
N TRP A 91 6.96 -4.35 -14.79
CA TRP A 91 6.46 -5.44 -13.94
C TRP A 91 7.32 -6.71 -13.98
N SER A 92 7.84 -7.09 -15.15
CA SER A 92 8.73 -8.25 -15.27
C SER A 92 10.08 -8.03 -14.56
N VAL A 93 10.60 -6.79 -14.55
CA VAL A 93 11.83 -6.42 -13.84
C VAL A 93 11.58 -6.46 -12.33
N ILE A 94 10.47 -5.88 -11.87
CA ILE A 94 10.06 -5.94 -10.45
C ILE A 94 9.92 -7.39 -9.98
N ALA A 95 9.33 -8.27 -10.80
CA ALA A 95 9.25 -9.68 -10.48
C ALA A 95 10.64 -10.29 -10.25
N LYS A 96 11.60 -9.99 -11.12
CA LYS A 96 12.96 -10.50 -10.96
C LYS A 96 13.65 -9.93 -9.71
N ASP A 97 13.49 -8.64 -9.44
CA ASP A 97 14.05 -7.97 -8.24
C ASP A 97 13.50 -8.56 -6.93
N MET A 98 12.25 -9.02 -6.94
CA MET A 98 11.60 -9.69 -5.81
C MET A 98 11.93 -11.19 -5.72
N GLY A 99 12.80 -11.70 -6.59
CA GLY A 99 13.19 -13.12 -6.62
C GLY A 99 12.11 -14.03 -7.20
N TYR A 100 11.36 -13.56 -8.19
CA TYR A 100 10.44 -14.32 -9.03
C TYR A 100 10.97 -14.36 -10.47
N GLU A 101 10.23 -15.00 -11.38
CA GLU A 101 10.62 -15.05 -12.78
C GLU A 101 10.01 -13.90 -13.59
N TYR A 102 10.63 -13.53 -14.71
CA TYR A 102 10.16 -12.42 -15.55
C TYR A 102 8.70 -12.60 -16.03
N HIS A 103 8.26 -13.86 -16.21
CA HIS A 103 6.90 -14.18 -16.62
C HIS A 103 5.86 -13.98 -15.50
N ASP A 104 6.30 -13.84 -14.25
CA ASP A 104 5.42 -13.54 -13.10
C ASP A 104 5.04 -12.05 -13.02
N GLY A 105 5.58 -11.19 -13.90
CA GLY A 105 5.29 -9.76 -13.89
C GLY A 105 3.81 -9.43 -13.99
N GLU A 106 3.06 -10.12 -14.86
CA GLU A 106 1.62 -9.91 -15.00
C GLU A 106 0.85 -10.32 -13.74
N PHE A 107 1.26 -11.42 -13.10
CA PHE A 107 0.70 -11.82 -11.80
C PHE A 107 0.93 -10.73 -10.75
N MET A 108 2.14 -10.16 -10.68
CA MET A 108 2.44 -9.07 -9.75
C MET A 108 1.61 -7.82 -10.01
N ARG A 109 1.41 -7.45 -11.27
CA ARG A 109 0.55 -6.33 -11.66
C ARG A 109 -0.88 -6.53 -11.16
N ILE A 110 -1.43 -7.73 -11.34
CA ILE A 110 -2.78 -8.07 -10.87
C ILE A 110 -2.85 -8.00 -9.34
N ILE A 111 -1.86 -8.56 -8.63
CA ILE A 111 -1.81 -8.47 -7.17
C ILE A 111 -1.73 -7.01 -6.71
N TYR A 112 -0.87 -6.20 -7.33
CA TYR A 112 -0.80 -4.78 -7.00
C TYR A 112 -2.14 -4.08 -7.21
N ALA A 113 -2.77 -4.25 -8.38
CA ALA A 113 -4.04 -3.64 -8.70
C ALA A 113 -5.15 -4.07 -7.72
N MET A 114 -5.19 -5.36 -7.37
CA MET A 114 -6.22 -5.89 -6.48
C MET A 114 -6.06 -5.36 -5.06
N TYR A 115 -4.87 -5.40 -4.48
CA TYR A 115 -4.68 -5.15 -3.04
C TYR A 115 -4.22 -3.72 -2.75
N LEU A 116 -3.35 -3.14 -3.59
CA LEU A 116 -2.57 -1.95 -3.28
C LEU A 116 -3.08 -0.71 -4.01
N ASP A 117 -3.41 -0.80 -5.31
CA ASP A 117 -3.79 0.38 -6.10
C ASP A 117 -5.06 1.05 -5.56
N VAL A 118 -6.09 0.26 -5.23
CA VAL A 118 -7.34 0.76 -4.63
C VAL A 118 -7.08 1.40 -3.26
N LEU A 119 -6.18 0.81 -2.46
CA LEU A 119 -5.79 1.36 -1.17
C LEU A 119 -5.10 2.72 -1.36
N VAL A 120 -4.03 2.76 -2.15
CA VAL A 120 -3.24 3.95 -2.42
C VAL A 120 -4.11 5.07 -2.98
N TYR A 121 -4.98 4.75 -3.95
CA TYR A 121 -5.93 5.70 -4.51
C TYR A 121 -6.87 6.27 -3.44
N TYR A 122 -7.52 5.41 -2.66
CA TYR A 122 -8.46 5.84 -1.62
C TYR A 122 -7.78 6.77 -0.60
N TYR A 123 -6.58 6.39 -0.14
CA TYR A 123 -5.90 7.16 0.89
C TYR A 123 -5.36 8.49 0.37
N ARG A 124 -4.73 8.50 -0.82
CA ARG A 124 -4.26 9.72 -1.47
C ARG A 124 -5.41 10.68 -1.79
N PHE A 125 -6.51 10.16 -2.33
CA PHE A 125 -7.67 10.97 -2.67
C PHE A 125 -8.26 11.63 -1.42
N LYS A 126 -8.46 10.87 -0.33
CA LYS A 126 -8.94 11.44 0.93
C LYS A 126 -7.97 12.48 1.53
N SER A 127 -6.66 12.25 1.46
CA SER A 127 -5.67 13.26 1.91
C SER A 127 -5.74 14.56 1.11
N VAL A 128 -6.10 14.51 -0.17
CA VAL A 128 -6.33 15.72 -0.99
C VAL A 128 -7.61 16.43 -0.57
N GLN A 129 -8.70 15.67 -0.34
CA GLN A 129 -9.98 16.23 0.12
C GLN A 129 -9.85 16.95 1.47
N GLU A 130 -9.16 16.36 2.46
CA GLU A 130 -8.89 17.01 3.75
C GLU A 130 -8.19 18.37 3.57
N LYS A 131 -7.15 18.41 2.73
CA LYS A 131 -6.39 19.65 2.47
C LYS A 131 -7.21 20.73 1.77
N VAL A 132 -8.22 20.36 0.98
CA VAL A 132 -9.13 21.33 0.33
C VAL A 132 -10.10 21.90 1.35
N ILE A 133 -10.71 21.05 2.18
CA ILE A 133 -11.64 21.46 3.23
C ILE A 133 -10.95 22.37 4.26
N ASP A 134 -9.75 22.01 4.72
CA ASP A 134 -8.98 22.83 5.64
C ASP A 134 -8.65 24.22 5.07
N LYS A 135 -8.31 24.29 3.76
CA LYS A 135 -8.04 25.55 3.07
C LYS A 135 -9.27 26.42 2.88
N GLU A 136 -10.45 25.83 2.71
CA GLU A 136 -11.71 26.56 2.58
C GLU A 136 -12.13 27.14 3.94
N MET A 137 -12.03 26.35 5.02
CA MET A 137 -12.32 26.82 6.38
C MET A 137 -11.38 27.94 6.85
N MET A 138 -10.10 27.91 6.45
CA MET A 138 -9.16 29.01 6.75
C MET A 138 -9.50 30.30 6.01
N LYS A 139 -10.09 30.22 4.80
CA LYS A 139 -10.49 31.41 4.03
C LYS A 139 -11.78 32.05 4.56
N GLU A 140 -12.70 31.25 5.09
CA GLU A 140 -13.95 31.76 5.68
C GLU A 140 -13.76 32.37 7.08
N GLY A 141 -12.68 32.02 7.79
CA GLY A 141 -12.35 32.60 9.10
C GLY A 141 -11.57 33.94 9.06
N GLU A 142 -11.13 34.38 7.87
CA GLU A 142 -10.38 35.62 7.66
C GLU A 142 -11.22 36.74 6.98
N SER A 143 -12.53 36.52 6.81
CA SER A 143 -13.47 37.47 6.17
C SER A 143 -14.39 38.18 7.16
#